data_AF-A0AB74N295-F1
#
_entry.id   AF-A0AB74N295-F1
#
_cell.length_a   1.000
_cell.length_b   1.000
_cell.length_c   1.000
_cell.angle_alpha   90.00
_cell.angle_beta   90.00
_cell.angle_gamma   90.00
#
_symmetry.space_group_name_H-M   'P 1'
#
loop_
_entity.id
_entity.type
_entity.pdbx_description
1 polymer ?
#
loop_
_entity_poly.entity_id
_entity_poly.type
_entity_poly.pdbx_seq_one_letter_code
_entity_poly.pdbx_strand_id
1 'polypeptide(L)' 'MAIYYKDGFYNDENGGYVPQGAVEITEQTYRTLLEGQSAGKQIIADRMGKPILIEPQPSQAQELKDGEWI' A
#
# COMPACT_ATOMS: atom_id res chain seq x y z
N MET A 1 2.03 -15.27 -13.46
CA MET A 1 2.20 -14.16 -12.53
C MET A 1 1.39 -14.35 -11.26
N ALA A 2 2.06 -14.50 -10.11
CA ALA A 2 1.46 -14.22 -8.82
C ALA A 2 1.90 -12.81 -8.37
N ILE A 3 1.03 -12.12 -7.63
CA ILE A 3 1.34 -10.80 -7.09
C ILE A 3 1.42 -10.94 -5.58
N TYR A 4 2.46 -10.37 -4.98
CA TYR A 4 2.71 -10.44 -3.55
C TYR A 4 2.79 -9.03 -2.97
N TYR A 5 2.41 -8.87 -1.72
CA TYR A 5 2.51 -7.61 -1.00
C TYR A 5 3.34 -7.75 0.28
N LYS A 6 4.29 -6.83 0.46
CA LYS A 6 5.01 -6.60 1.71
C LYS A 6 5.60 -5.19 1.69
N ASP A 7 4.90 -4.22 2.26
CA ASP A 7 5.30 -2.79 2.20
C ASP A 7 5.50 -2.26 0.76
N GLY A 8 4.92 -2.96 -0.22
CA GLY A 8 5.18 -2.79 -1.65
C GLY A 8 4.74 -4.03 -2.44
N PHE A 9 4.62 -3.91 -3.76
CA PHE A 9 4.22 -5.00 -4.64
C PHE A 9 5.42 -5.73 -5.24
N TYR A 10 5.33 -7.06 -5.29
CA TYR A 10 6.35 -7.95 -5.84
C TYR A 10 5.70 -9.00 -6.75
N ASN A 11 6.49 -9.58 -7.64
CA ASN A 11 6.14 -10.75 -8.42
C ASN A 11 7.37 -11.65 -8.60
N ASP A 12 7.13 -12.90 -8.94
CA ASP A 12 8.15 -13.93 -9.16
C ASP A 12 8.52 -14.10 -10.65
N GLU A 13 8.05 -13.21 -11.53
CA GLU A 13 8.29 -13.34 -12.98
C GLU A 13 9.64 -12.76 -13.40
N ASN A 14 10.22 -13.30 -14.48
CA ASN A 14 11.46 -12.80 -15.10
C ASN A 14 12.67 -12.69 -14.15
N GLY A 15 12.79 -13.61 -13.18
CA GLY A 15 13.82 -13.54 -12.14
C GLY A 15 13.48 -12.56 -11.01
N GLY A 16 12.21 -12.20 -10.88
CA GLY A 16 11.67 -11.38 -9.80
C GLY A 16 11.89 -12.01 -8.42
N TYR A 17 11.99 -11.15 -7.42
CA TYR A 17 12.24 -11.53 -6.04
C TYR A 17 11.02 -11.24 -5.18
N VAL A 18 10.59 -12.24 -4.41
CA VAL A 18 9.52 -12.13 -3.42
C VAL A 18 10.13 -12.21 -2.02
N PRO A 19 10.02 -11.17 -1.19
CA PRO A 19 10.59 -11.20 0.14
C PRO A 19 9.86 -12.20 1.04
N GLN A 20 10.59 -12.83 1.96
CA GLN A 20 9.99 -13.71 2.96
C GLN A 20 8.89 -12.99 3.75
N GLY A 21 7.75 -13.65 3.90
CA GLY A 21 6.58 -13.11 4.60
C GLY A 21 5.71 -12.17 3.75
N ALA A 22 5.99 -12.03 2.45
CA ALA A 22 5.05 -11.41 1.54
C ALA A 22 3.79 -12.27 1.39
N VAL A 23 2.65 -11.60 1.30
CA VAL A 23 1.35 -12.26 1.16
C VAL A 23 0.93 -12.22 -0.29
N GLU A 24 0.62 -13.39 -0.85
CA GLU A 24 0.04 -13.49 -2.20
C GLU A 24 -1.36 -12.85 -2.23
N ILE A 25 -1.62 -12.06 -3.26
CA ILE A 25 -2.91 -11.40 -3.51
C ILE A 25 -3.40 -11.70 -4.91
N THR A 26 -4.73 -11.63 -5.08
CA THR A 26 -5.34 -11.82 -6.40
C THR A 26 -5.10 -10.59 -7.30
N GLU A 27 -5.17 -10.78 -8.61
CA GLU A 27 -5.11 -9.66 -9.56
C GLU A 27 -6.23 -8.65 -9.31
N GLN A 28 -7.43 -9.11 -8.95
CA GLN A 28 -8.55 -8.22 -8.61
C GLN A 28 -8.22 -7.34 -7.39
N THR A 29 -7.67 -7.93 -6.33
CA THR A 29 -7.20 -7.20 -5.15
C THR A 29 -6.15 -6.17 -5.55
N TYR A 30 -5.15 -6.58 -6.34
CA TYR A 30 -4.11 -5.66 -6.84
C TYR A 30 -4.70 -4.45 -7.59
N ARG A 31 -5.63 -4.67 -8.52
CA ARG A 31 -6.28 -3.60 -9.27
C ARG A 31 -7.06 -2.65 -8.36
N THR A 32 -7.87 -3.19 -7.44
CA THR A 32 -8.63 -2.37 -6.48
C THR A 32 -7.71 -1.50 -5.61
N LEU A 33 -6.57 -2.04 -5.17
CA LEU A 33 -5.59 -1.28 -4.39
C LEU A 33 -4.99 -0.12 -5.21
N LEU A 34 -4.63 -0.37 -6.47
CA LEU A 34 -4.09 0.67 -7.36
C LEU A 34 -5.12 1.75 -7.68
N GLU A 35 -6.38 1.37 -7.92
CA GLU A 35 -7.47 2.33 -8.12
C GLU A 35 -7.69 3.20 -6.88
N GLY A 36 -7.70 2.58 -5.69
CA GLY A 36 -7.81 3.30 -4.43
C GLY A 36 -6.65 4.27 -4.19
N GLN A 37 -5.42 3.83 -4.46
CA GLN A 37 -4.23 4.68 -4.35
C GLN A 37 -4.30 5.85 -5.34
N SER A 38 -4.71 5.61 -6.59
CA SER A 38 -4.91 6.67 -7.59
C SER A 38 -6.01 7.65 -7.20
N ALA A 39 -6.98 7.24 -6.39
CA ALA A 39 -8.02 8.08 -5.82
C ALA A 39 -7.60 8.82 -4.53
N GLY A 40 -6.34 8.71 -4.11
CA GLY A 40 -5.77 9.42 -2.96
C GLY A 40 -5.76 8.66 -1.65
N LYS A 41 -6.18 7.39 -1.63
CA LYS A 41 -6.07 6.52 -0.44
C LYS A 41 -4.64 6.01 -0.27
N GLN A 42 -4.31 5.56 0.94
CA GLN A 42 -3.05 4.89 1.23
C GLN A 42 -3.25 3.37 1.28
N ILE A 43 -2.26 2.62 0.79
CA ILE A 43 -2.20 1.17 0.94
C ILE A 43 -1.31 0.87 2.13
N ILE A 44 -1.85 0.16 3.12
CA ILE A 44 -1.09 -0.30 4.29
C ILE A 44 -1.28 -1.80 4.50
N ALA A 45 -0.36 -2.45 5.20
CA ALA A 45 -0.54 -3.81 5.67
C ALA A 45 -1.46 -3.85 6.90
N ASP A 46 -2.42 -4.77 6.93
CA ASP A 46 -3.14 -5.12 8.14
C ASP A 46 -2.27 -5.97 9.09
N ARG A 47 -2.84 -6.36 10.24
CA ARG A 47 -2.16 -7.21 11.23
C ARG A 47 -1.71 -8.58 10.71
N MET A 48 -2.23 -9.03 9.57
CA MET A 48 -1.90 -10.29 8.91
C MET A 48 -0.98 -10.08 7.69
N GLY A 49 -0.53 -8.86 7.42
CA GLY A 49 0.29 -8.53 6.26
C GLY A 49 -0.51 -8.32 4.97
N LYS A 50 -1.85 -8.34 5.02
CA LYS A 50 -2.68 -8.15 3.84
C LYS A 50 -2.81 -6.66 3.53
N PRO A 51 -2.64 -6.24 2.26
CA PRO A 51 -2.83 -4.85 1.89
C PRO A 51 -4.31 -4.44 2.01
N ILE A 52 -4.55 -3.31 2.66
CA ILE A 52 -5.85 -2.66 2.78
C ILE A 52 -5.73 -1.18 2.39
N LEU A 53 -6.85 -0.59 1.96
CA LEU A 53 -6.95 0.84 1.69
C LEU A 53 -7.42 1.58 2.93
N ILE A 54 -6.76 2.69 3.23
CA ILE A 54 -7.18 3.63 4.27
C ILE A 54 -7.21 5.04 3.71
N GLU A 55 -8.01 5.91 4.34
CA GLU A 55 -7.92 7.35 4.07
C GLU A 55 -6.53 7.86 4.49
N PRO A 56 -5.99 8.86 3.77
CA PRO A 56 -4.68 9.42 4.08
C PRO A 56 -4.66 9.92 5.52
N GLN A 57 -3.72 9.41 6.30
CA GLN A 57 -3.51 9.88 7.66
C GLN A 57 -2.82 11.26 7.61
N PRO A 58 -3.25 12.24 8.42
CA PRO A 58 -2.50 13.47 8.57
C PRO A 58 -1.09 13.12 9.04
N SER A 59 -0.07 13.62 8.34
CA SER A 59 1.31 13.40 8.77
C SER A 59 1.59 14.20 10.04
N GLN A 60 2.37 13.65 10.97
CA GLN A 60 2.82 14.38 12.18
C GLN A 60 3.57 15.69 11.84
N ALA A 61 4.08 15.82 10.61
CA ALA A 61 4.74 17.02 10.12
C ALA A 61 3.78 18.16 9.75
N GLN A 62 2.46 18.00 9.93
CA GLN A 62 1.47 19.02 9.61
C GLN A 62 0.72 19.45 10.87
N GLU A 63 1.40 20.22 11.74
CA GLU A 63 0.70 21.08 12.70
C GLU A 63 0.37 22.40 11.99
N LEU A 64 -0.79 22.46 11.31
CA LEU A 64 -1.37 23.74 10.89
C LEU A 64 -1.86 24.44 12.15
N LYS A 65 -1.05 25.33 12.72
CA LYS A 65 -1.52 26.32 13.70
C LYS A 65 -2.08 27.52 12.92
N ASP A 66 -3.39 27.72 12.98
CA ASP A 66 -4.08 28.94 12.51
C ASP A 66 -3.83 29.35 11.04
N GLY A 67 -3.60 28.39 10.13
CA GLY A 67 -3.57 28.67 8.69
C GLY A 67 -2.29 29.34 8.17
N GLU A 68 -1.23 29.42 8.99
CA GLU A 68 0.12 29.73 8.53
C GLU A 68 1.03 28.49 8.58
N TRP A 69 1.88 28.35 7.57
CA TRP A 69 2.94 27.34 7.56
C TRP A 69 4.00 27.76 8.58
N ILE A 70 4.21 26.93 9.61
CA ILE A 70 5.29 27.09 10.59
C ILE A 70 6.51 26.27 10.15
#